data_AF-A0A0S1MJA8-F1
#
_entry.id   AF-A0A0S1MJA8-F1
#
_cell.length_a   1.000
_cell.length_b   1.000
_cell.length_c   1.000
_cell.angle_alpha   90.00
_cell.angle_beta   90.00
_cell.angle_gamma   90.00
#
_symmetry.space_group_name_H-M   'P 1'
#
loop_
_entity.id
_entity.type
_entity.pdbx_description
1 polymer ?
#
loop_
_entity_poly.entity_id
_entity_poly.type
_entity_poly.pdbx_seq_one_letter_code
_entity_poly.pdbx_strand_id
1 'polypeptide(L)' 'MNDFNHLLLVLGGLSGLELCIASDSTLEPCLKAEDAHLLFDYWINTLPYQGSRTIRTEEALVVSLGALRKLFSRS' A
#
# COMPACT_ATOMS: atom_id res chain seq x y z
N MET A 1 7.21 8.02 11.03
CA MET A 1 7.06 6.55 11.06
C MET A 1 7.56 6.08 12.39
N ASN A 2 6.79 5.26 13.10
CA ASN A 2 7.25 4.69 14.37
C ASN A 2 8.37 3.67 14.11
N ASP A 3 9.19 3.39 15.12
CA ASP A 3 10.14 2.29 15.05
C ASP A 3 9.39 0.96 14.87
N PHE A 4 9.89 0.11 13.97
CA PHE A 4 9.30 -1.21 13.69
C PHE A 4 10.40 -2.28 13.58
N ASN A 5 10.03 -3.53 13.85
CA ASN A 5 10.90 -4.71 13.65
C ASN A 5 10.55 -5.48 12.37
N HIS A 6 9.29 -5.43 11.95
CA HIS A 6 8.76 -6.09 10.76
C HIS A 6 7.90 -5.10 9.97
N LEU A 7 8.09 -5.06 8.65
CA LEU A 7 7.26 -4.28 7.74
C LEU A 7 6.52 -5.23 6.80
N LEU A 8 5.22 -5.01 6.63
CA LEU A 8 4.44 -5.59 5.55
C LEU A 8 4.11 -4.51 4.53
N LEU A 9 4.65 -4.63 3.32
CA LEU A 9 4.28 -3.78 2.18
C LEU A 9 3.22 -4.50 1.35
N VAL A 10 2.04 -3.91 1.24
CA VAL A 10 0.93 -4.46 0.45
C VAL A 10 0.72 -3.60 -0.80
N LEU A 11 0.66 -4.25 -1.96
CA LEU A 11 0.47 -3.60 -3.25
C LEU A 11 -0.79 -4.15 -3.92
N GLY A 12 -1.61 -3.24 -4.45
CA GLY A 12 -2.80 -3.59 -5.20
C GLY A 12 -2.50 -4.11 -6.60
N GLY A 13 -3.48 -4.81 -7.17
CA GLY A 13 -3.52 -5.15 -8.60
C GLY A 13 -4.11 -4.00 -9.43
N LEU A 14 -4.63 -4.34 -10.62
CA LEU A 14 -5.23 -3.37 -11.54
C LEU A 14 -6.34 -2.51 -10.89
N SER A 15 -7.12 -3.12 -10.01
CA SER A 15 -8.25 -2.48 -9.33
C SER A 15 -7.90 -1.93 -7.95
N GLY A 16 -6.61 -1.83 -7.61
CA GLY A 16 -6.16 -1.42 -6.27
C GLY A 16 -6.40 -2.50 -5.21
N LEU A 17 -6.37 -2.10 -3.95
CA LEU A 17 -6.66 -2.96 -2.79
C LEU A 17 -8.10 -2.79 -2.31
N GLU A 18 -8.73 -1.68 -2.65
CA GLU A 18 -10.00 -1.20 -2.14
C GLU A 18 -11.13 -2.20 -2.41
N LEU A 19 -11.21 -2.72 -3.64
CA LEU A 19 -12.25 -3.69 -4.01
C LEU A 19 -12.03 -5.07 -3.36
N CYS A 20 -10.78 -5.48 -3.19
CA CYS A 20 -10.44 -6.75 -2.54
C CYS A 20 -10.89 -6.71 -1.07
N ILE A 21 -10.50 -5.64 -0.36
CA ILE A 21 -10.84 -5.42 1.05
C ILE A 21 -12.36 -5.29 1.22
N ALA A 22 -13.04 -4.54 0.35
CA ALA A 22 -14.48 -4.36 0.44
C ALA A 22 -15.29 -5.64 0.18
N SER A 23 -14.69 -6.62 -0.49
CA SER A 23 -15.34 -7.91 -0.80
C SER A 23 -15.02 -9.00 0.23
N ASP A 24 -14.14 -8.72 1.20
CA ASP A 24 -13.69 -9.70 2.19
C ASP A 24 -14.65 -9.73 3.39
N SER A 25 -15.51 -10.76 3.43
CA SER A 25 -16.46 -10.98 4.52
C SER A 25 -15.81 -11.47 5.82
N THR A 26 -14.50 -11.70 5.86
CA THR A 26 -13.77 -12.12 7.07
C THR A 26 -13.25 -10.93 7.89
N LEU A 27 -13.26 -9.73 7.32
CA LEU A 27 -12.87 -8.49 8.00
C LEU A 27 -14.05 -7.96 8.82
N GLU A 28 -13.82 -7.74 10.12
CA GLU A 28 -14.80 -7.21 11.06
C GLU A 28 -14.28 -5.91 11.71
N PRO A 29 -14.98 -4.77 11.56
CA PRO A 29 -16.21 -4.60 10.78
C PRO A 29 -15.95 -4.71 9.28
N CYS A 30 -16.96 -5.13 8.51
CA CYS A 30 -16.90 -5.09 7.05
C CYS A 30 -16.58 -3.66 6.58
N LEU A 31 -15.46 -3.51 5.87
CA LEU A 31 -15.01 -2.22 5.35
C LEU A 31 -15.60 -1.96 3.97
N LYS A 32 -15.86 -0.69 3.65
CA LYS A 32 -16.11 -0.27 2.26
C LYS A 32 -14.80 0.03 1.56
N ALA A 33 -14.85 0.17 0.23
CA ALA A 33 -13.68 0.51 -0.59
C ALA A 33 -13.01 1.83 -0.14
N GLU A 34 -13.79 2.83 0.25
CA GLU A 34 -13.32 4.12 0.77
C GLU A 34 -12.61 4.01 2.14
N ASP A 35 -12.96 2.99 2.93
CA ASP A 35 -12.44 2.74 4.27
C ASP A 35 -11.20 1.83 4.26
N ALA A 36 -10.79 1.33 3.09
CA ALA A 36 -9.69 0.37 2.96
C ALA A 36 -8.38 0.81 3.62
N HIS A 37 -8.12 2.12 3.63
CA HIS A 37 -6.95 2.72 4.25
C HIS A 37 -6.89 2.50 5.78
N LEU A 38 -8.03 2.29 6.44
CA LEU A 38 -8.13 2.07 7.88
C LEU A 38 -7.52 0.72 8.33
N LEU A 39 -7.32 -0.22 7.40
CA LEU A 39 -6.72 -1.52 7.69
C LEU A 39 -5.20 -1.45 7.91
N PHE A 40 -4.56 -0.33 7.56
CA PHE A 40 -3.10 -0.19 7.54
C PHE A 40 -2.63 0.96 8.43
N ASP A 41 -1.45 0.81 9.03
CA ASP A 41 -0.80 1.90 9.77
C ASP A 41 -0.47 3.10 8.87
N TYR A 42 -0.19 2.84 7.59
CA TYR A 42 0.17 3.84 6.59
C TYR A 42 -0.47 3.53 5.24
N TRP A 43 -1.13 4.53 4.66
CA TRP A 43 -1.67 4.52 3.30
C TRP A 43 -1.02 5.65 2.50
N ILE A 44 -0.04 5.31 1.66
CA ILE A 44 0.87 6.30 1.07
C ILE A 44 0.95 6.19 -0.45
N ASN A 45 1.13 7.33 -1.11
CA ASN A 45 1.52 7.39 -2.52
C ASN A 45 3.05 7.49 -2.61
N THR A 46 3.70 6.45 -3.14
CA THR A 46 5.16 6.40 -3.32
C THR A 46 5.64 7.06 -4.62
N LEU A 47 4.72 7.45 -5.52
CA LEU A 47 5.00 8.13 -6.78
C LEU A 47 3.97 9.26 -7.06
N PRO A 48 4.05 10.40 -6.35
CA PRO A 48 3.07 11.49 -6.47
C PRO A 48 3.01 12.13 -7.86
N TYR A 49 4.10 12.06 -8.64
CA TYR A 49 4.21 12.64 -9.97
C TYR A 49 4.22 11.55 -11.05
N GLN A 50 3.33 10.57 -10.94
CA GLN A 50 3.20 9.53 -11.97
C GLN A 50 2.87 10.16 -13.33
N GLY A 51 3.64 9.81 -14.36
CA GLY A 51 3.42 10.29 -15.74
C GLY A 51 2.46 9.39 -16.53
N SER A 52 2.11 8.23 -16.00
CA SER A 52 1.20 7.27 -16.60
C SER A 52 -0.16 7.30 -15.91
N ARG A 53 -1.20 6.78 -16.59
CA ARG A 53 -2.52 6.59 -15.97
C ARG A 53 -2.50 5.51 -14.88
N THR A 54 -1.70 4.47 -15.09
CA THR A 54 -1.59 3.30 -14.22
C THR A 54 -0.13 2.92 -14.09
N ILE A 55 0.26 2.46 -12.90
CA ILE A 55 1.56 1.87 -12.62
C ILE A 55 1.32 0.38 -12.45
N ARG A 56 2.04 -0.48 -13.16
CA ARG A 56 1.88 -1.92 -12.99
C ARG A 56 2.46 -2.36 -11.64
N THR A 57 1.91 -3.42 -11.05
CA THR A 57 2.31 -3.85 -9.70
C THR A 57 3.82 -4.14 -9.60
N GLU A 58 4.42 -4.71 -10.65
CA GLU A 58 5.87 -4.97 -10.72
C GLU A 58 6.72 -3.69 -10.75
N GLU A 59 6.22 -2.61 -11.36
CA GLU A 59 6.87 -1.30 -11.36
C GLU A 59 6.70 -0.61 -10.00
N ALA A 60 5.47 -0.68 -9.46
CA ALA A 60 5.10 -0.11 -8.16
C ALA A 60 5.94 -0.69 -7.02
N LEU A 61 6.28 -1.98 -7.08
CA LEU A 61 7.15 -2.64 -6.11
C LEU A 61 8.54 -1.99 -6.06
N VAL A 62 9.20 -1.85 -7.22
CA VAL A 62 10.55 -1.31 -7.30
C VAL A 62 10.57 0.16 -6.87
N VAL A 63 9.62 0.96 -7.35
CA VAL A 63 9.51 2.38 -6.99
C VAL A 63 9.24 2.55 -5.49
N SER A 64 8.33 1.76 -4.92
CA SER A 64 7.99 1.83 -3.49
C SER A 64 9.17 1.44 -2.61
N LEU A 65 9.90 0.37 -2.93
CA LEU A 65 11.10 0.00 -2.18
C LEU A 65 12.20 1.07 -2.28
N GLY A 66 12.35 1.71 -3.43
CA GLY A 66 13.27 2.85 -3.60
C GLY A 66 12.90 4.04 -2.72
N ALA A 67 11.61 4.41 -2.69
CA ALA A 67 11.09 5.49 -1.86
C ALA A 67 11.24 5.20 -0.36
N LEU A 68 11.02 3.94 0.05
CA LEU A 68 11.06 3.50 1.44
C LEU A 68 12.47 3.09 1.92
N ARG A 69 13.49 3.16 1.05
CA ARG A 69 14.85 2.67 1.33
C ARG A 69 15.43 3.15 2.67
N LYS A 70 15.20 4.42 3.01
CA LYS A 70 15.72 5.02 4.26
C LYS A 70 15.12 4.41 5.52
N LEU A 71 13.95 3.78 5.44
CA LEU A 71 13.30 3.09 6.55
C LEU A 71 13.93 1.73 6.83
N PHE A 72 14.49 1.08 5.81
CA PHE A 72 15.17 -0.21 5.94
C PHE A 72 16.58 -0.05 6.49
N SER A 73 17.26 1.04 6.14
CA SER A 73 18.60 1.34 6.62
C SER A 73 18.54 1.96 8.02
N ARG A 74 18.41 1.13 9.05
CA ARG A 74 18.77 1.54 10.42
C ARG A 74 20.28 1.81 10.41
N SER A 75 20.66 3.07 10.59
CA SER A 75 22.06 3.49 10.77
C SER A 75 22.43 3.36 12.24
#